data_AF-A0A5K7VSI3-F1
#
_entry.id   AF-A0A5K7VSI3-F1
#
_cell.length_a   1.000
_cell.length_b   1.000
_cell.length_c   1.000
_cell.angle_alpha   90.00
_cell.angle_beta   90.00
_cell.angle_gamma   90.00
#
_symmetry.space_group_name_H-M   'P 1'
#
loop_
_entity.id
_entity.type
_entity.pdbx_description
1 polymer ?
#
loop_
_entity_poly.entity_id
_entity_poly.type
_entity_poly.pdbx_seq_one_letter_code
_entity_poly.pdbx_strand_id
1 'polypeptide(L)'
;MEHKIPLDGNFYALLTPVDTPVCLFRFYGDNDPELISATTDPSLHDSILSVADAILEEHDLILVRSAVSLTVSGDLNEAERDDVEADDEEFEDDDELDDDDSAESETYELLVSFIFEDQEYGLYIPLDPFFIVARLSLNRAQLVEREEFDQVQSRIEFELARRGLLN
;
A
#
# COMPACT_ATOMS: atom_id res chain seq x y z
N MET A 1 4.04 2.64 -15.81
CA MET A 1 4.55 1.95 -17.03
C MET A 1 3.62 0.79 -17.39
N GLU A 2 3.57 0.35 -18.65
CA GLU A 2 2.87 -0.89 -19.05
C GLU A 2 3.87 -1.99 -19.48
N HIS A 3 3.79 -3.18 -18.87
CA HIS A 3 4.55 -4.35 -19.32
C HIS A 3 3.61 -5.45 -19.81
N LYS A 4 3.96 -6.08 -20.93
CA LYS A 4 3.18 -7.19 -21.52
C LYS A 4 3.88 -8.52 -21.28
N ILE A 5 3.17 -9.46 -20.64
CA ILE A 5 3.65 -10.79 -20.32
C ILE A 5 2.82 -11.84 -21.09
N PRO A 6 3.41 -12.55 -22.07
CA PRO A 6 2.73 -13.64 -22.75
C PRO A 6 2.77 -14.91 -21.87
N LEU A 7 1.61 -15.50 -21.57
CA LEU A 7 1.48 -16.71 -20.76
C LEU A 7 0.34 -17.59 -21.31
N ASP A 8 0.61 -18.86 -21.59
CA ASP A 8 -0.36 -19.86 -22.12
C ASP A 8 -1.20 -19.38 -23.31
N GLY A 9 -0.62 -18.57 -24.19
CA GLY A 9 -1.34 -18.01 -25.34
C GLY A 9 -2.25 -16.81 -25.02
N ASN A 10 -2.31 -16.40 -23.75
CA ASN A 10 -2.89 -15.14 -23.32
C ASN A 10 -1.80 -14.07 -23.15
N PHE A 11 -2.22 -12.80 -23.20
CA PHE A 11 -1.36 -11.67 -22.87
C PHE A 11 -1.87 -11.02 -21.59
N TYR A 12 -0.99 -10.85 -20.63
CA TYR A 12 -1.25 -10.10 -19.40
C TYR A 12 -0.54 -8.76 -19.48
N ALA A 13 -1.21 -7.71 -19.05
CA ALA A 13 -0.66 -6.39 -18.82
C ALA A 13 -0.41 -6.20 -17.34
N LEU A 14 0.78 -5.71 -17.01
CA LEU A 14 1.14 -5.22 -15.69
C LEU A 14 1.07 -3.71 -15.76
N LEU A 15 0.21 -3.14 -14.93
CA LEU A 15 -0.10 -1.73 -14.87
C LEU A 15 0.35 -1.22 -13.52
N THR A 16 1.07 -0.10 -13.50
CA THR A 16 1.31 0.65 -12.27
C THR A 16 0.20 1.68 -12.12
N PRO A 17 -0.29 1.94 -10.90
CA PRO A 17 -1.15 3.08 -10.64
C PRO A 17 -0.49 4.40 -11.11
N VAL A 18 -1.31 5.41 -11.36
CA VAL A 18 -0.83 6.76 -11.70
C VAL A 18 -0.36 7.48 -10.44
N ASP A 19 -1.17 7.37 -9.39
CA ASP A 19 -0.92 7.91 -8.06
C ASP A 19 -0.12 6.91 -7.20
N THR A 20 0.39 7.36 -6.06
CA THR A 20 1.24 6.53 -5.18
C THR A 20 0.39 5.48 -4.46
N PRO A 21 0.69 4.17 -4.60
CA PRO A 21 -0.05 3.13 -3.88
C PRO A 21 0.16 3.24 -2.36
N VAL A 22 -0.87 2.96 -1.58
CA VAL A 22 -0.78 2.88 -0.11
C VAL A 22 -1.53 1.66 0.43
N CYS A 23 -1.05 1.14 1.56
CA CYS A 23 -1.61 0.01 2.28
C CYS A 23 -2.04 0.46 3.68
N LEU A 24 -3.23 0.04 4.12
CA LEU A 24 -3.72 0.32 5.47
C LEU A 24 -3.41 -0.87 6.38
N PHE A 25 -2.62 -0.63 7.42
CA PHE A 25 -2.33 -1.61 8.45
C PHE A 25 -3.02 -1.25 9.76
N ARG A 26 -3.37 -2.29 10.52
CA ARG A 26 -3.87 -2.22 11.90
C ARG A 26 -2.84 -2.88 12.80
N PHE A 27 -2.39 -2.16 13.82
CA PHE A 27 -1.44 -2.65 14.80
C PHE A 27 -2.19 -3.16 16.03
N TYR A 28 -1.66 -4.14 16.75
CA TYR A 28 -2.29 -4.70 17.95
C TYR A 28 -1.26 -4.93 19.07
N GLY A 29 -0.77 -3.85 19.69
CA GLY A 29 0.33 -3.95 20.65
C GLY A 29 1.51 -4.70 20.02
N ASP A 30 2.04 -5.69 20.72
CA ASP A 30 3.21 -6.47 20.26
C ASP A 30 2.91 -7.54 19.18
N ASN A 31 1.74 -7.53 18.54
CA ASN A 31 1.44 -8.48 17.46
C ASN A 31 1.81 -7.93 16.09
N ASP A 32 2.07 -8.83 15.15
CA ASP A 32 2.33 -8.48 13.75
C ASP A 32 1.20 -7.60 13.17
N PRO A 33 1.54 -6.56 12.40
CA PRO A 33 0.55 -5.68 11.79
C PRO A 33 -0.36 -6.43 10.80
N GLU A 34 -1.66 -6.14 10.88
CA GLU A 34 -2.67 -6.75 10.02
C GLU A 34 -3.03 -5.82 8.85
N LEU A 35 -2.88 -6.30 7.61
CA LEU A 35 -3.32 -5.57 6.42
C LEU A 35 -4.86 -5.54 6.32
N ILE A 36 -5.43 -4.33 6.37
CA ILE A 36 -6.86 -4.10 6.26
C ILE A 36 -7.25 -3.81 4.83
N SER A 37 -8.31 -4.47 4.35
CA SER A 37 -8.87 -4.26 3.03
C SER A 37 -10.39 -4.12 3.09
N ALA A 38 -10.98 -3.48 2.08
CA ALA A 38 -12.43 -3.40 1.92
C ALA A 38 -13.13 -4.78 1.87
N THR A 39 -12.39 -5.86 1.60
CA THR A 39 -12.94 -7.23 1.62
C THR A 39 -12.95 -7.83 3.02
N THR A 40 -11.98 -7.49 3.86
CA THR A 40 -11.84 -8.05 5.22
C THR A 40 -12.83 -7.39 6.18
N ASP A 41 -12.91 -6.05 6.16
CA ASP A 41 -13.66 -5.26 7.15
C ASP A 41 -14.38 -4.06 6.53
N PRO A 42 -15.41 -4.26 5.67
CA PRO A 42 -16.00 -3.19 4.86
C PRO A 42 -16.60 -2.02 5.65
N SER A 43 -17.24 -2.29 6.81
CA SER A 43 -17.90 -1.24 7.60
C SER A 43 -16.91 -0.35 8.38
N LEU A 44 -15.83 -0.95 8.85
CA LEU A 44 -14.76 -0.25 9.55
C LEU A 44 -13.88 0.49 8.54
N HIS A 45 -13.62 -0.12 7.38
CA HIS A 45 -12.77 0.43 6.33
C HIS A 45 -13.18 1.85 5.92
N ASP A 46 -14.46 2.10 5.60
CA ASP A 46 -14.90 3.44 5.19
C ASP A 46 -14.75 4.49 6.31
N SER A 47 -14.95 4.10 7.56
CA SER A 47 -14.85 5.00 8.72
C SER A 47 -13.40 5.35 9.03
N ILE A 48 -12.52 4.34 9.04
CA ILE A 48 -11.07 4.49 9.24
C ILE A 48 -10.48 5.37 8.14
N LEU A 49 -10.83 5.10 6.88
CA LEU A 49 -10.32 5.90 5.76
C LEU A 49 -10.84 7.35 5.79
N SER A 50 -12.00 7.62 6.40
CA SER A 50 -12.49 9.00 6.56
C SER A 50 -11.63 9.80 7.56
N VAL A 51 -11.03 9.14 8.55
CA VAL A 51 -10.05 9.77 9.45
C VAL A 51 -8.75 10.03 8.69
N ALA A 52 -8.29 9.03 7.93
CA ALA A 52 -7.11 9.19 7.09
C ALA A 52 -7.25 10.32 6.06
N ASP A 53 -8.43 10.51 5.45
CA ASP A 53 -8.69 11.64 4.53
C ASP A 53 -8.41 12.98 5.22
N ALA A 54 -8.91 13.16 6.45
CA ALA A 54 -8.77 14.42 7.17
C ALA A 54 -7.30 14.75 7.47
N ILE A 55 -6.51 13.74 7.84
CA ILE A 55 -5.09 13.89 8.12
C ILE A 55 -4.32 14.19 6.83
N LEU A 56 -4.59 13.44 5.76
CA LEU A 56 -3.93 13.64 4.47
C LEU A 56 -4.24 15.03 3.87
N GLU A 57 -5.45 15.55 4.06
CA GLU A 57 -5.81 16.90 3.63
C GLU A 57 -4.95 18.01 4.29
N GLU A 58 -4.44 17.78 5.50
CA GLU A 58 -3.52 18.73 6.18
C GLU A 58 -2.16 18.84 5.46
N HIS A 59 -1.79 17.80 4.70
CA HIS A 59 -0.56 17.72 3.91
C HIS A 59 -0.81 17.93 2.40
N ASP A 60 -1.95 18.52 2.01
CA ASP A 60 -2.33 18.69 0.60
C ASP A 60 -2.39 17.34 -0.19
N LEU A 61 -2.59 16.23 0.52
CA LEU A 61 -2.71 14.88 -0.04
C LEU A 61 -4.18 14.45 -0.12
N ILE A 62 -4.51 13.67 -1.14
CA ILE A 62 -5.86 13.17 -1.37
C ILE A 62 -5.83 11.66 -1.48
N LEU A 63 -6.57 10.98 -0.60
CA LEU A 63 -6.77 9.55 -0.68
C LEU A 63 -7.75 9.18 -1.79
N VAL A 64 -7.28 8.44 -2.78
CA VAL A 64 -8.05 7.96 -3.92
C VAL A 64 -8.36 6.48 -3.74
N ARG A 65 -9.66 6.18 -3.57
CA ARG A 65 -10.17 4.82 -3.38
C ARG A 65 -10.71 4.30 -4.70
N SER A 66 -10.14 3.20 -5.21
CA SER A 66 -10.68 2.49 -6.36
C SER A 66 -11.13 1.08 -5.98
N ALA A 67 -11.84 0.39 -6.88
CA ALA A 67 -12.22 -1.01 -6.67
C ALA A 67 -11.02 -1.98 -6.65
N VAL A 68 -9.81 -1.52 -6.99
CA VAL A 68 -8.64 -2.36 -7.24
C VAL A 68 -7.47 -2.01 -6.32
N SER A 69 -7.31 -0.74 -5.98
CA SER A 69 -6.20 -0.24 -5.15
C SER A 69 -6.60 1.02 -4.40
N LEU A 70 -5.89 1.24 -3.29
CA LEU A 70 -5.86 2.50 -2.55
C LEU A 70 -4.60 3.26 -2.94
N THR A 71 -4.75 4.54 -3.29
CA THR A 71 -3.63 5.38 -3.73
C THR A 71 -3.74 6.78 -3.14
N VAL A 72 -2.63 7.51 -3.03
CA VAL A 72 -2.60 8.91 -2.60
C VAL A 72 -2.12 9.77 -3.76
N SER A 73 -2.87 10.83 -4.04
CA SER A 73 -2.57 11.84 -5.05
C SER A 73 -2.19 13.15 -4.35
N GLY A 74 -1.09 13.77 -4.78
CA GLY A 74 -0.54 14.95 -4.15
C GLY A 74 0.98 15.03 -4.36
N ASP A 75 1.60 16.12 -3.93
CA ASP A 75 3.04 16.30 -4.05
C ASP A 75 3.74 15.75 -2.81
N LEU A 76 4.02 14.44 -2.80
CA LEU A 76 4.78 13.80 -1.71
C LEU A 76 6.24 14.25 -1.76
N ASN A 77 6.54 15.45 -1.27
CA ASN A 77 7.91 15.95 -1.20
C ASN A 77 8.71 15.16 -0.15
N GLU A 78 10.02 15.00 -0.36
CA GLU A 78 10.92 14.32 0.62
C GLU A 78 10.82 14.90 2.03
N ALA A 79 10.53 16.20 2.17
CA ALA A 79 10.39 16.87 3.46
C ALA A 79 9.12 16.45 4.24
N GLU A 80 8.03 16.12 3.54
CA GLU A 80 6.78 15.68 4.17
C GLU A 80 6.83 14.20 4.56
N ARG A 81 7.87 13.48 4.15
CA ARG A 81 8.14 12.09 4.57
C ARG A 81 8.93 12.04 5.87
N ASP A 82 9.78 13.04 6.13
CA ASP A 82 10.56 13.19 7.39
C ASP A 82 9.73 13.81 8.54
N ASP A 83 8.75 14.68 8.23
CA ASP A 83 7.95 15.37 9.28
C ASP A 83 6.89 14.46 9.95
N VAL A 84 6.64 13.25 9.43
CA VAL A 84 5.71 12.28 10.04
C VAL A 84 6.37 11.47 11.16
N GLU A 85 7.70 11.56 11.30
CA GLU A 85 8.43 10.98 12.44
C GLU A 85 8.35 11.84 13.72
N ALA A 86 7.64 12.97 13.72
CA ALA A 86 7.69 13.92 14.82
C ALA A 86 6.37 14.66 15.09
N ASP A 87 5.37 13.94 15.58
CA ASP A 87 4.36 14.54 16.47
C ASP A 87 4.07 13.62 17.67
N ASP A 88 5.15 13.11 18.28
CA ASP A 88 5.15 12.71 19.68
C ASP A 88 5.02 13.98 20.54
N GLU A 89 3.79 14.47 20.70
CA GLU A 89 3.44 15.43 21.74
C GLU A 89 3.80 14.81 23.12
N GLU A 90 4.87 15.34 23.72
CA GLU A 90 5.20 15.36 25.15
C GLU A 90 4.53 14.28 26.03
N PHE A 91 5.07 13.07 26.03
CA PHE A 91 5.04 12.22 27.22
C PHE A 91 6.46 12.10 27.78
N GLU A 92 6.77 12.99 28.73
CA GLU A 92 7.84 12.75 29.70
C GLU A 92 7.48 11.49 30.51
N ASP A 93 8.04 10.34 30.15
CA ASP A 93 8.51 9.36 31.14
C ASP A 93 9.59 8.45 30.52
N ASP A 94 10.78 8.66 31.07
CA ASP A 94 11.98 7.82 31.10
C ASP A 94 11.71 6.33 30.88
N ASP A 95 12.02 5.81 29.69
CA ASP A 95 12.60 4.48 29.51
C ASP A 95 13.26 4.37 28.12
N GLU A 96 14.48 3.85 28.14
CA GLU A 96 15.42 3.51 27.06
C GLU A 96 14.81 3.41 25.65
N LEU A 97 15.18 4.37 24.78
CA LEU A 97 15.10 4.26 23.33
C LEU A 97 15.93 3.05 22.88
N ASP A 98 15.27 1.89 22.79
CA ASP A 98 15.79 0.74 22.07
C ASP A 98 15.56 1.03 20.59
N ASP A 99 16.62 1.50 19.92
CA ASP A 99 16.76 1.60 18.46
C ASP A 99 16.64 0.20 17.82
N ASP A 100 15.47 -0.46 17.88
CA ASP A 100 15.23 -1.78 17.27
C ASP A 100 14.09 -1.82 16.23
N ASP A 101 13.57 -0.66 15.79
CA ASP A 101 12.55 -0.60 14.70
C ASP A 101 13.14 -0.38 13.29
N SER A 102 14.44 -0.64 13.10
CA SER A 102 15.10 -0.47 11.80
C SER A 102 15.10 -1.73 10.90
N ALA A 103 14.41 -2.81 11.30
CA ALA A 103 14.40 -4.06 10.55
C ALA A 103 13.17 -4.25 9.62
N GLU A 104 12.05 -3.59 9.86
CA GLU A 104 10.82 -3.71 9.03
C GLU A 104 10.76 -2.65 7.90
N SER A 105 11.70 -1.69 7.90
CA SER A 105 11.77 -0.52 6.99
C SER A 105 12.16 -0.87 5.53
N GLU A 106 12.49 -2.13 5.21
CA GLU A 106 12.95 -2.48 3.86
C GLU A 106 11.82 -2.65 2.82
N THR A 107 10.57 -2.89 3.26
CA THR A 107 9.45 -3.19 2.34
C THR A 107 8.39 -2.08 2.28
N TYR A 108 8.24 -1.31 3.36
CA TYR A 108 7.22 -0.28 3.48
C TYR A 108 7.80 0.99 4.12
N GLU A 109 7.25 2.13 3.70
CA GLU A 109 7.54 3.47 4.22
C GLU A 109 6.27 4.03 4.86
N LEU A 110 6.33 4.49 6.12
CA LEU A 110 5.18 5.08 6.80
C LEU A 110 4.81 6.41 6.12
N LEU A 111 3.52 6.57 5.81
CA LEU A 111 2.98 7.83 5.28
C LEU A 111 2.25 8.64 6.35
N VAL A 112 1.32 8.03 7.10
CA VAL A 112 0.66 8.64 8.26
C VAL A 112 0.25 7.54 9.23
N SER A 113 0.29 7.79 10.54
CA SER A 113 -0.31 6.95 11.58
C SER A 113 -1.43 7.70 12.30
N PHE A 114 -2.42 6.98 12.81
CA PHE A 114 -3.53 7.56 13.54
C PHE A 114 -4.28 6.54 14.40
N ILE A 115 -5.01 7.05 15.40
CA ILE A 115 -5.82 6.24 16.30
C ILE A 115 -7.30 6.32 15.92
N PHE A 116 -7.96 5.18 15.84
CA PHE A 116 -9.41 5.07 15.66
C PHE A 116 -9.98 3.98 16.57
N GLU A 117 -10.99 4.32 17.38
CA GLU A 117 -11.62 3.40 18.35
C GLU A 117 -10.61 2.67 19.27
N ASP A 118 -9.67 3.43 19.86
CA ASP A 118 -8.59 2.92 20.73
C ASP A 118 -7.63 1.94 20.04
N GLN A 119 -7.64 1.87 18.71
CA GLN A 119 -6.75 1.05 17.91
C GLN A 119 -5.88 1.91 17.00
N GLU A 120 -4.61 1.56 16.89
CA GLU A 120 -3.64 2.22 16.01
C GLU A 120 -3.69 1.67 14.59
N TYR A 121 -3.66 2.59 13.63
CA TYR A 121 -3.63 2.33 12.20
C TYR A 121 -2.52 3.14 11.55
N GLY A 122 -1.98 2.62 10.46
CA GLY A 122 -1.03 3.35 9.63
C GLY A 122 -1.26 3.14 8.15
N LEU A 123 -1.08 4.20 7.37
CA LEU A 123 -0.95 4.12 5.92
C LEU A 123 0.52 4.04 5.55
N TYR A 124 0.86 3.05 4.73
CA TYR A 124 2.23 2.81 4.31
C TYR A 124 2.34 2.78 2.79
N ILE A 125 3.39 3.36 2.25
CA ILE A 125 3.77 3.25 0.84
C ILE A 125 4.62 1.98 0.68
N PRO A 126 4.26 1.03 -0.19
CA PRO A 126 5.14 -0.09 -0.51
C PRO A 126 6.37 0.42 -1.25
N LEU A 127 7.56 0.05 -0.78
CA LEU A 127 8.84 0.33 -1.43
C LEU A 127 9.03 -0.53 -2.68
N ASP A 128 8.43 -1.71 -2.68
CA ASP A 128 8.38 -2.59 -3.85
C ASP A 128 7.38 -2.09 -4.92
N PRO A 129 7.69 -2.31 -6.22
CA PRO A 129 6.78 -1.93 -7.30
C PRO A 129 5.39 -2.58 -7.18
N PHE A 130 4.35 -1.76 -7.07
CA PHE A 130 2.96 -2.22 -7.04
C PHE A 130 2.41 -2.45 -8.46
N PHE A 131 1.98 -3.69 -8.76
CA PHE A 131 1.43 -4.07 -10.07
C PHE A 131 -0.03 -4.50 -10.01
N ILE A 132 -0.84 -3.89 -10.87
CA ILE A 132 -2.20 -4.35 -11.19
C ILE A 132 -2.12 -5.26 -12.42
N VAL A 133 -2.64 -6.49 -12.29
CA VAL A 133 -2.61 -7.48 -13.37
C VAL A 133 -3.94 -7.50 -14.11
N ALA A 134 -3.87 -7.24 -15.41
CA ALA A 134 -5.02 -7.29 -16.30
C ALA A 134 -4.76 -8.24 -17.47
N ARG A 135 -5.74 -9.08 -17.82
CA ARG A 135 -5.69 -9.88 -19.05
C ARG A 135 -6.10 -9.03 -20.25
N LEU A 136 -5.24 -9.00 -21.26
CA LEU A 136 -5.52 -8.38 -22.55
C LEU A 136 -6.34 -9.33 -23.42
N SER A 137 -7.56 -8.89 -23.73
CA SER A 137 -8.39 -9.49 -24.78
C SER A 137 -8.40 -8.57 -26.01
N LEU A 138 -8.85 -9.09 -27.16
CA LEU A 138 -8.85 -8.45 -28.49
C LEU A 138 -9.02 -6.91 -28.54
N ASN A 139 -9.80 -6.30 -27.63
CA ASN A 139 -9.93 -4.85 -27.55
C ASN A 139 -10.14 -4.28 -26.13
N ARG A 140 -9.87 -5.05 -25.07
CA ARG A 140 -10.06 -4.61 -23.68
C ARG A 140 -9.08 -5.27 -22.72
N ALA A 141 -8.65 -4.51 -21.72
CA ALA A 141 -8.02 -5.05 -20.53
C ALA A 141 -9.12 -5.45 -19.54
N GLN A 142 -9.06 -6.66 -19.01
CA GLN A 142 -9.96 -7.15 -17.97
C GLN A 142 -9.12 -7.44 -16.73
N LEU A 143 -9.51 -6.92 -15.56
CA LEU A 143 -8.84 -7.21 -14.31
C LEU A 143 -8.82 -8.73 -14.08
N VAL A 144 -7.70 -9.25 -13.63
CA VAL A 144 -7.59 -10.66 -13.27
C VAL A 144 -8.15 -10.83 -11.87
N GLU A 145 -9.22 -11.62 -11.75
CA GLU A 145 -9.85 -11.95 -10.47
C GLU A 145 -8.97 -12.92 -9.66
N ARG A 146 -9.19 -12.99 -8.33
CA ARG A 146 -8.36 -13.77 -7.38
C ARG A 146 -8.06 -15.20 -7.87
N GLU A 147 -9.06 -15.94 -8.33
CA GLU A 147 -8.90 -17.34 -8.74
C GLU A 147 -8.00 -17.54 -9.98
N GLU A 148 -8.04 -16.60 -10.94
CA GLU A 148 -7.14 -16.60 -12.10
C GLU A 148 -5.76 -16.05 -11.70
N PHE A 149 -5.74 -15.05 -10.82
CA PHE A 149 -4.52 -14.43 -10.31
C PHE A 149 -3.62 -15.45 -9.62
N ASP A 150 -4.17 -16.23 -8.69
CA ASP A 150 -3.43 -17.26 -7.94
C ASP A 150 -2.75 -18.29 -8.87
N GLN A 151 -3.33 -18.56 -10.04
CA GLN A 151 -2.77 -19.50 -11.02
C GLN A 151 -1.62 -18.91 -11.84
N VAL A 152 -1.67 -17.60 -12.09
CA VAL A 152 -0.70 -16.92 -12.96
C VAL A 152 0.37 -16.17 -12.18
N GLN A 153 0.13 -15.83 -10.92
CA GLN A 153 0.97 -14.99 -10.08
C GLN A 153 2.42 -15.47 -10.07
N SER A 154 2.68 -16.70 -9.61
CA SER A 154 4.06 -17.21 -9.48
C SER A 154 4.81 -17.23 -10.82
N ARG A 155 4.10 -17.35 -11.94
CA ARG A 155 4.72 -17.32 -13.28
C ARG A 155 4.99 -15.90 -13.76
N ILE A 156 4.11 -14.96 -13.43
CA ILE A 156 4.30 -13.54 -13.68
C ILE A 156 5.51 -13.05 -12.87
N GLU A 157 5.56 -13.38 -11.57
CA GLU A 157 6.69 -13.07 -10.68
C GLU A 157 8.01 -13.66 -11.23
N PHE A 158 8.00 -14.92 -11.66
CA PHE A 158 9.17 -15.53 -12.30
C PHE A 158 9.63 -14.76 -13.54
N GLU A 159 8.70 -14.34 -14.41
CA GLU A 159 9.01 -13.53 -15.59
C GLU A 159 9.49 -12.12 -15.23
N LEU A 160 8.98 -11.52 -14.14
CA LEU A 160 9.42 -10.22 -13.63
C LEU A 160 10.85 -10.28 -13.08
N ALA A 161 11.15 -11.26 -12.22
CA ALA A 161 12.47 -11.49 -11.68
C ALA A 161 13.50 -11.72 -12.80
N ARG A 162 13.13 -12.53 -13.80
CA ARG A 162 13.97 -12.77 -14.99
C ARG A 162 14.27 -11.50 -15.78
N ARG A 163 13.38 -10.50 -15.75
CA ARG A 163 13.52 -9.21 -16.43
C ARG A 163 14.20 -8.14 -15.56
N GLY A 164 14.50 -8.43 -14.29
CA GLY A 164 15.05 -7.47 -13.33
C GLY A 164 14.06 -6.38 -12.95
N LEU A 165 12.76 -6.71 -12.88
CA LEU A 165 11.68 -5.80 -12.50
C LEU A 165 11.17 -6.03 -11.07
N LEU A 166 11.74 -7.01 -10.37
CA LEU A 166 11.66 -7.19 -8.92
C LEU A 166 13.07 -6.95 -8.40
N ASN A 167 13.21 -6.13 -7.36
CA ASN A 167 14.50 -5.85 -6.72
C ASN A 167 15.02 -7.06 -5.96
#